data_AF-A0A5S4GKE8-F1
#
_entry.id   AF-A0A5S4GKE8-F1
#
_cell.length_a   1.000
_cell.length_b   1.000
_cell.length_c   1.000
_cell.angle_alpha   90.00
_cell.angle_beta   90.00
_cell.angle_gamma   90.00
#
_symmetry.space_group_name_H-M   'P 1'
#
loop_
_entity.id
_entity.type
_entity.pdbx_description
1 polymer ?
#
loop_
_entity_poly.entity_id
_entity_poly.type
_entity_poly.pdbx_seq_one_letter_code
_entity_poly.pdbx_strand_id
1 'polypeptide(L)' 'MPEMQVEFPQPARWRNRIVLAKAIFEELGIFHNRRRRHSALGMLSPVEYERIHSVPLLA' A
#
# COMPACT_ATOMS: atom_id res chain seq x y z
N MET A 1 32.61 39.80 4.04
CA MET A 1 32.23 38.57 3.31
C MET A 1 30.79 38.25 3.70
N PRO A 2 29.86 37.97 2.78
CA PRO A 2 28.46 37.80 3.16
C PRO A 2 28.24 36.43 3.79
N GLU A 3 27.57 36.41 4.93
CA GLU A 3 27.15 35.25 5.70
C GLU A 3 26.36 34.28 4.82
N MET A 4 26.75 33.00 4.82
CA MET A 4 26.10 31.94 4.07
C MET A 4 24.84 31.50 4.84
N GLN A 5 23.69 32.08 4.49
CA GLN A 5 22.41 31.71 5.13
C GLN A 5 21.94 30.36 4.58
N VAL A 6 21.97 29.34 5.42
CA VAL A 6 21.42 28.02 5.10
C VAL A 6 19.91 28.10 5.28
N GLU A 7 19.15 28.16 4.18
CA GLU A 7 17.72 27.88 4.23
C GLU A 7 17.53 26.45 4.73
N PHE A 8 17.07 26.31 5.98
CA PHE A 8 16.76 25.00 6.55
C PHE A 8 15.50 24.47 5.85
N PRO A 9 15.58 23.37 5.07
CA PRO A 9 14.40 22.78 4.48
C PRO A 9 13.53 22.27 5.63
N GLN A 10 12.36 22.87 5.84
CA GLN A 10 11.43 22.34 6.83
C GLN A 10 11.11 20.89 6.46
N PRO A 11 11.36 19.91 7.35
CA PRO A 11 10.96 18.55 7.07
C PRO A 11 9.45 18.55 6.87
N ALA A 12 8.99 18.03 5.73
CA ALA A 12 7.59 17.87 5.43
C ALA A 12 6.96 17.03 6.56
N ARG A 13 6.34 17.72 7.52
CA ARG A 13 5.58 17.09 8.61
C ARG A 13 4.46 16.32 7.92
N TRP A 14 4.57 15.00 7.92
CA TRP A 14 3.45 14.11 7.62
C TRP A 14 2.31 14.50 8.57
N ARG A 15 1.38 15.33 8.10
CA ARG A 15 0.35 15.97 8.95
C ARG A 15 -0.48 14.96 9.73
N ASN A 16 -0.53 13.71 9.29
CA ASN A 16 -1.27 12.65 9.94
C ASN A 16 -0.52 11.32 9.84
N ARG A 17 -0.06 10.81 10.99
CA ARG A 17 0.48 9.45 11.13
C ARG A 17 -0.51 8.38 10.69
N ILE A 18 -1.82 8.66 10.77
CA ILE A 18 -2.90 7.78 10.29
C ILE A 18 -2.85 7.61 8.77
N VAL A 19 -2.62 8.69 8.02
CA VAL A 19 -2.55 8.62 6.55
C VAL A 19 -1.31 7.85 6.12
N LEU A 20 -0.18 8.06 6.80
CA LEU A 20 1.04 7.30 6.55
C LEU A 20 0.88 5.81 6.90
N ALA A 21 0.31 5.49 8.06
CA ALA A 21 0.06 4.10 8.45
C ALA A 21 -0.92 3.41 7.50
N LYS A 22 -1.93 4.13 7.03
CA LYS A 22 -2.89 3.63 6.03
C LYS A 22 -2.20 3.37 4.69
N ALA A 23 -1.38 4.30 4.19
CA ALA A 23 -0.63 4.11 2.95
C ALA A 23 0.35 2.94 3.02
N ILE A 24 1.08 2.80 4.15
CA ILE A 24 1.98 1.66 4.39
C ILE A 24 1.19 0.36 4.48
N PHE A 25 0.04 0.35 5.16
CA PHE A 25 -0.80 -0.84 5.28
C PHE A 25 -1.46 -1.23 3.96
N GLU A 26 -1.92 -0.27 3.16
CA GLU A 26 -2.42 -0.51 1.81
C GLU A 26 -1.32 -1.08 0.92
N GLU A 27 -0.11 -0.50 0.92
CA GLU A 27 0.99 -1.02 0.11
C GLU A 27 1.46 -2.41 0.55
N LEU A 28 1.64 -2.63 1.86
CA LEU A 28 2.01 -3.94 2.39
C LEU A 28 0.90 -4.97 2.20
N GLY A 29 -0.36 -4.58 2.37
CA GLY A 29 -1.53 -5.43 2.15
C GLY A 29 -1.66 -5.82 0.69
N ILE A 30 -1.49 -4.87 -0.23
CA ILE A 30 -1.52 -5.13 -1.68
C ILE A 30 -0.38 -6.06 -2.07
N PHE A 31 0.86 -5.83 -1.62
CA PHE A 31 1.99 -6.70 -1.98
C PHE A 31 1.90 -8.09 -1.34
N HIS A 32 1.56 -8.17 -0.06
CA HIS A 32 1.53 -9.42 0.69
C HIS A 32 0.32 -10.27 0.30
N ASN A 33 -0.87 -9.67 0.15
CA ASN A 33 -2.08 -10.39 -0.25
C ASN A 33 -2.13 -10.67 -1.76
N ARG A 34 -1.41 -9.96 -2.65
CA ARG A 34 -1.40 -10.34 -4.08
C ARG A 34 -0.48 -11.50 -4.41
N ARG A 35 0.56 -11.76 -3.63
CA ARG A 35 1.61 -12.75 -3.98
C ARG A 35 1.60 -14.00 -3.11
N ARG A 36 1.08 -13.92 -1.88
CA ARG A 36 1.06 -15.07 -0.98
C ARG A 36 0.01 -16.07 -1.47
N ARG A 37 0.42 -17.33 -1.62
CA ARG A 37 -0.49 -18.44 -1.91
C ARG A 37 -1.03 -18.99 -0.60
N HIS A 38 -2.34 -19.17 -0.53
CA HIS A 38 -3.01 -19.64 0.68
C HIS A 38 -3.57 -21.04 0.44
N SER A 39 -3.26 -21.98 1.33
CA SER A 39 -3.81 -23.34 1.27
C SER A 39 -5.33 -23.36 1.35
N ALA A 40 -5.92 -22.44 2.13
CA ALA A 40 -7.37 -22.23 2.22
C ALA A 40 -8.01 -21.77 0.89
N LEU A 41 -7.23 -21.15 0.00
CA LEU A 41 -7.66 -20.74 -1.35
C LEU A 41 -7.20 -21.74 -2.43
N GLY A 42 -6.83 -22.98 -2.05
CA GLY A 42 -6.34 -23.97 -3.01
C GLY A 42 -4.96 -23.67 -3.57
N MET A 43 -4.10 -23.01 -2.79
CA MET A 43 -2.77 -22.51 -3.21
C MET A 43 -2.84 -21.41 -4.27
N LEU A 44 -3.98 -20.74 -4.39
CA LEU A 44 -4.12 -19.53 -5.20
C LEU A 44 -3.71 -18.29 -4.38
N SER A 45 -3.25 -17.27 -5.08
CA SER A 45 -3.19 -15.93 -4.50
C SER A 45 -4.60 -15.33 -4.39
N PRO A 46 -4.85 -14.47 -3.40
CA PRO A 46 -6.12 -13.75 -3.26
C PRO A 46 -6.58 -13.05 -4.54
N VAL A 47 -5.66 -12.51 -5.35
CA VAL A 47 -6.00 -11.89 -6.65
C VAL A 47 -6.46 -12.91 -7.69
N GLU A 48 -5.87 -14.11 -7.71
CA GLU A 48 -6.28 -15.19 -8.61
C GLU A 48 -7.62 -15.76 -8.16
N TYR A 49 -7.80 -15.94 -6.85
CA TYR A 49 -9.07 -16.36 -6.26
C TYR A 49 -10.19 -15.35 -6.58
N GLU A 50 -9.97 -14.06 -6.34
CA GLU A 50 -10.92 -13.01 -6.72
C GLU A 50 -11.19 -12.99 -8.23
N ARG A 51 -10.20 -13.20 -9.09
CA ARG A 51 -10.46 -13.27 -10.55
C ARG A 51 -11.33 -14.46 -10.96
N ILE A 52 -11.18 -15.61 -10.28
CA ILE A 52 -11.95 -16.82 -10.56
C ILE A 52 -13.36 -16.72 -9.97
N HIS A 53 -13.50 -16.06 -8.82
CA HIS A 53 -14.75 -15.99 -8.05
C HIS A 53 -15.48 -14.64 -8.14
N SER A 54 -14.88 -13.61 -8.73
CA SER A 54 -15.56 -12.35 -9.03
C SER A 54 -16.53 -12.60 -10.16
N VAL A 55 -17.76 -12.92 -9.79
CA VAL A 55 -18.91 -12.90 -10.67
C VAL A 55 -18.94 -11.53 -11.36
N PRO A 56 -19.04 -11.45 -12.70
CA PRO A 56 -19.22 -10.17 -13.37
C PRO A 56 -20.54 -9.57 -12.87
N LEU A 57 -20.48 -8.41 -12.23
CA LEU A 57 -21.65 -7.63 -11.76
C LEU A 57 -22.46 -7.02 -12.92
N LEU A 58 -22.48 -7.68 -14.07
CA LEU A 58 -23.21 -7.28 -15.27
C LEU A 58 -23.78 -8.53 -15.96
N ALA A 59 -24.93 -8.97 -15.46
CA ALA A 59 -25.95 -9.70 -16.22
C ALA A 59 -27.28 -9.00 -15.97
#